data_AF-A0A7C2J3S9-F1
#
_entry.id   AF-A0A7C2J3S9-F1
#
_cell.length_a   1.000
_cell.length_b   1.000
_cell.length_c   1.000
_cell.angle_alpha   90.00
_cell.angle_beta   90.00
_cell.angle_gamma   90.00
#
_symmetry.space_group_name_H-M   'P 1'
#
loop_
_entity.id
_entity.type
_entity.pdbx_description
1 polymer ?
#
loop_
_entity_poly.entity_id
_entity_poly.type
_entity_poly.pdbx_seq_one_letter_code
_entity_poly.pdbx_strand_id
1 'polypeptide(L)'
;MAWFRRRPRITDDIYGRLMTSFGRVVDRDPMVKQPAAALAERVVAEFTELVEALDAGMYRGATLYHLRLLAGAWIMAREGAVPRATAEVFEEALAWRFEPVRKGSRVLAQRLTALANGEFERDTRM
;
A
#
# COMPACT_ATOMS: atom_id res chain seq x y z
N MET A 1 9.27 -31.13 2.73
CA MET A 1 9.00 -30.51 1.41
C MET A 1 8.51 -29.08 1.63
N ALA A 2 9.40 -28.07 1.52
CA ALA A 2 9.04 -26.66 1.35
C ALA A 2 10.34 -25.82 1.22
N TRP A 3 11.02 -25.85 0.06
CA TRP A 3 12.28 -25.09 -0.11
C TRP A 3 12.33 -24.12 -1.29
N PHE A 4 11.19 -23.77 -1.87
CA PHE A 4 11.15 -22.73 -2.90
C PHE A 4 10.03 -21.75 -2.60
N ARG A 5 10.21 -20.96 -1.54
CA ARG A 5 9.51 -19.67 -1.43
C ARG A 5 10.10 -18.82 -2.55
N ARG A 6 9.45 -18.81 -3.73
CA ARG A 6 9.85 -18.00 -4.89
C ARG A 6 10.05 -16.58 -4.36
N ARG A 7 11.27 -16.05 -4.44
CA ARG A 7 11.49 -14.62 -4.29
C ARG A 7 10.55 -13.93 -5.28
N PRO A 8 9.70 -12.99 -4.87
CA PRO A 8 9.00 -12.16 -5.83
C PRO A 8 10.07 -11.59 -6.77
N ARG A 9 9.97 -11.84 -8.08
CA ARG A 9 10.84 -11.19 -9.07
C ARG A 9 10.38 -9.74 -9.26
N ILE A 10 10.19 -8.99 -8.19
CA ILE A 10 9.86 -7.58 -8.27
C ILE A 10 11.16 -6.85 -8.62
N THR A 11 11.19 -6.28 -9.81
CA THR A 11 12.21 -5.35 -10.28
C THR A 11 11.60 -3.95 -10.32
N ASP A 12 12.42 -2.90 -10.41
CA ASP A 12 11.91 -1.53 -10.52
C ASP A 12 10.97 -1.35 -11.72
N ASP A 13 11.24 -2.00 -12.85
CA ASP A 13 10.39 -1.97 -14.05
C ASP A 13 9.06 -2.71 -13.86
N ILE A 14 9.06 -3.87 -13.18
CA ILE A 14 7.82 -4.59 -12.85
C ILE A 14 7.00 -3.76 -11.85
N TYR A 15 7.64 -3.18 -10.85
CA TYR A 15 7.02 -2.32 -9.85
C TYR A 15 6.41 -1.07 -10.50
N GLY A 16 7.16 -0.35 -11.33
CA GLY A 16 6.72 0.86 -12.01
C GLY A 16 5.51 0.60 -12.91
N ARG A 17 5.54 -0.50 -13.70
CA ARG A 17 4.40 -0.90 -14.54
C ARG A 17 3.18 -1.28 -13.72
N LEU A 18 3.36 -2.07 -12.65
CA LEU A 18 2.28 -2.45 -11.73
C LEU A 18 1.60 -1.21 -11.13
N MET A 19 2.38 -0.27 -10.59
CA MET A 19 1.85 0.93 -9.96
C MET A 19 1.17 1.87 -10.96
N THR A 20 1.73 2.01 -12.17
CA THR A 20 1.18 2.92 -13.18
C THR A 20 -0.13 2.40 -13.78
N SER A 21 -0.17 1.12 -14.18
CA SER A 21 -1.37 0.55 -14.80
C SER A 21 -2.51 0.45 -13.79
N PHE A 22 -2.20 0.00 -12.57
CA PHE A 22 -3.18 -0.13 -11.50
C PHE A 22 -3.64 1.23 -10.97
N GLY A 23 -2.74 2.22 -10.90
CA GLY A 23 -3.10 3.58 -10.52
C GLY A 23 -4.19 4.17 -11.39
N ARG A 24 -4.15 3.92 -12.71
CA ARG A 24 -5.23 4.35 -13.63
C ARG A 24 -6.57 3.69 -13.33
N VAL A 25 -6.56 2.45 -12.85
CA VAL A 25 -7.78 1.72 -12.46
C VAL A 25 -8.35 2.32 -11.17
N VAL A 26 -7.51 2.49 -10.15
CA VAL A 26 -7.89 3.13 -8.88
C VAL A 26 -8.41 4.54 -9.11
N ASP A 27 -7.77 5.33 -9.99
CA ASP A 27 -8.14 6.71 -10.25
C ASP A 27 -9.42 6.89 -11.06
N ARG A 28 -9.88 5.84 -11.76
CA ARG A 28 -11.06 5.89 -12.62
C ARG A 28 -12.37 5.84 -11.83
N ASP A 29 -12.37 5.15 -10.69
CA ASP A 29 -13.56 4.99 -9.85
C ASP A 29 -13.46 5.87 -8.59
N PRO A 30 -14.28 6.93 -8.44
CA PRO A 30 -14.31 7.75 -7.24
C PRO A 30 -14.58 6.97 -5.95
N MET A 31 -15.36 5.88 -6.03
CA MET A 31 -15.68 5.02 -4.88
C MET A 31 -14.50 4.17 -4.41
N VAL A 32 -13.48 3.99 -5.26
CA VAL A 32 -12.20 3.40 -4.86
C VAL A 32 -11.19 4.49 -4.51
N LYS A 33 -11.07 5.51 -5.35
CA LYS A 33 -10.08 6.58 -5.23
C LYS A 33 -10.17 7.33 -3.90
N GLN A 34 -11.37 7.79 -3.54
CA GLN A 34 -11.53 8.64 -2.35
C GLN A 34 -11.31 7.86 -1.05
N PRO A 35 -11.89 6.65 -0.85
CA PRO A 35 -11.60 5.88 0.35
C PRO A 35 -10.14 5.40 0.42
N ALA A 36 -9.53 5.08 -0.71
CA ALA A 36 -8.11 4.73 -0.78
C ALA A 36 -7.21 5.90 -0.32
N ALA A 37 -7.53 7.12 -0.75
CA ALA A 37 -6.82 8.32 -0.31
C ALA A 37 -7.00 8.54 1.21
N ALA A 38 -8.23 8.46 1.73
CA ALA A 38 -8.49 8.64 3.15
C ALA A 38 -7.77 7.62 4.03
N LEU A 39 -7.73 6.34 3.63
CA LEU A 39 -6.96 5.30 4.32
C LEU A 39 -5.45 5.60 4.30
N ALA A 40 -4.91 5.99 3.16
CA ALA A 40 -3.50 6.32 3.02
C ALA A 40 -3.10 7.56 3.83
N GLU A 41 -3.92 8.61 3.81
CA GLU A 41 -3.72 9.83 4.60
C GLU A 41 -3.72 9.54 6.10
N ARG A 42 -4.61 8.66 6.56
CA ARG A 42 -4.62 8.21 7.97
C ARG A 42 -3.28 7.56 8.35
N VAL A 43 -2.77 6.64 7.55
CA VAL A 43 -1.48 6.00 7.82
C VAL A 43 -0.34 7.01 7.76
N VAL A 44 -0.37 7.93 6.80
CA VAL A 44 0.65 8.99 6.70
C VAL A 44 0.67 9.88 7.95
N ALA A 45 -0.49 10.22 8.49
CA ALA A 45 -0.62 11.00 9.72
C ALA A 45 -0.11 10.24 10.95
N GLU A 46 -0.27 8.92 11.01
CA GLU A 46 0.23 8.08 12.12
C GLU A 46 1.77 7.96 12.12
N PHE A 47 2.44 8.17 10.97
CA PHE A 47 3.87 7.90 10.79
C PHE A 47 4.63 9.04 10.09
N THR A 48 4.34 10.30 10.45
CA THR A 48 4.84 11.50 9.74
C THR A 48 6.35 11.50 9.52
N GLU A 49 7.16 11.30 10.56
CA GLU A 49 8.63 11.32 10.44
C GLU A 49 9.16 10.25 9.47
N LEU A 50 8.54 9.07 9.49
CA LEU A 50 8.93 7.95 8.63
C LEU A 50 8.56 8.24 7.17
N VAL A 51 7.40 8.85 6.94
CA VAL A 51 6.93 9.30 5.63
C VAL A 51 7.84 10.38 5.06
N GLU A 52 8.20 11.38 5.86
CA GLU A 52 9.12 12.45 5.44
C GLU A 52 10.48 11.90 5.02
N ALA A 53 11.03 10.96 5.79
CA ALA A 53 12.29 10.31 5.46
C ALA A 53 12.21 9.50 4.14
N LEU A 54 11.10 8.81 3.89
CA LEU A 54 10.87 8.07 2.65
C LEU A 54 10.73 8.99 1.45
N ASP A 55 9.94 10.05 1.57
CA ASP A 55 9.74 11.03 0.50
C ASP A 55 11.04 11.77 0.17
N ALA A 56 11.87 12.06 1.16
CA ALA A 56 13.21 12.64 0.96
C ALA A 56 14.17 11.67 0.24
N GLY A 57 14.05 10.37 0.48
CA GLY A 57 14.82 9.33 -0.22
C GLY A 57 14.25 8.93 -1.59
N MET A 58 13.08 9.43 -1.96
CA MET A 58 12.39 9.15 -3.21
C MET A 58 12.02 10.47 -3.91
N TYR A 59 10.72 10.79 -3.98
CA TYR A 59 10.18 12.05 -4.46
C TYR A 59 9.07 12.50 -3.51
N ARG A 60 8.85 13.81 -3.42
CA ARG A 60 7.80 14.38 -2.56
C ARG A 60 6.43 13.79 -2.91
N GLY A 61 5.73 13.26 -1.92
CA GLY A 61 4.41 12.64 -2.07
C GLY A 61 4.45 11.17 -2.51
N ALA A 62 5.62 10.56 -2.67
CA ALA A 62 5.76 9.17 -3.09
C ALA A 62 5.04 8.21 -2.13
N THR A 63 5.23 8.41 -0.82
CA THR A 63 4.69 7.51 0.19
C THR A 63 3.16 7.50 0.16
N LEU A 64 2.55 8.68 0.13
CA LEU A 64 1.09 8.82 0.02
C LEU A 64 0.58 8.17 -1.28
N TYR A 65 1.22 8.46 -2.41
CA TYR A 65 0.83 7.89 -3.71
C TYR A 65 0.80 6.36 -3.68
N HIS A 66 1.88 5.74 -3.21
CA HIS A 66 1.98 4.28 -3.21
C HIS A 66 1.08 3.62 -2.16
N LEU A 67 0.89 4.23 -0.98
CA LEU A 67 -0.06 3.74 0.01
C LEU A 67 -1.50 3.76 -0.52
N ARG A 68 -1.88 4.80 -1.26
CA ARG A 68 -3.21 4.87 -1.90
C ARG A 68 -3.42 3.71 -2.88
N LEU A 69 -2.37 3.28 -3.60
CA LEU A 69 -2.49 2.16 -4.53
C LEU A 69 -2.70 0.83 -3.80
N LEU A 70 -1.98 0.62 -2.71
CA LEU A 70 -2.22 -0.55 -1.85
C LEU A 70 -3.63 -0.52 -1.25
N ALA A 71 -4.12 0.64 -0.81
CA ALA A 71 -5.47 0.78 -0.27
C ALA A 71 -6.53 0.46 -1.34
N GLY A 72 -6.34 0.98 -2.56
CA GLY A 72 -7.20 0.67 -3.70
C GLY A 72 -7.23 -0.83 -4.01
N ALA A 73 -6.08 -1.50 -3.96
CA ALA A 73 -6.01 -2.95 -4.15
C ALA A 73 -6.80 -3.73 -3.11
N TRP A 74 -6.74 -3.33 -1.83
CA TRP A 74 -7.54 -3.95 -0.78
C TRP A 74 -9.03 -3.69 -0.92
N ILE A 75 -9.44 -2.46 -1.25
CA ILE A 75 -10.86 -2.11 -1.48
C ILE A 75 -11.43 -2.97 -2.60
N MET A 76 -10.76 -2.97 -3.76
CA MET A 76 -11.19 -3.75 -4.93
C MET A 76 -11.19 -5.26 -4.63
N ALA A 77 -10.25 -5.75 -3.81
CA ALA A 77 -10.23 -7.15 -3.40
C ALA A 77 -11.43 -7.53 -2.51
N ARG A 78 -11.84 -6.64 -1.60
CA ARG A 78 -13.02 -6.87 -0.73
C ARG A 78 -14.33 -6.83 -1.52
N GLU A 79 -14.38 -6.02 -2.57
CA GLU A 79 -15.53 -5.94 -3.48
C GLU A 79 -15.55 -7.07 -4.52
N GLY A 80 -14.53 -7.92 -4.56
CA GLY A 80 -14.42 -9.03 -5.50
C GLY A 80 -14.02 -8.62 -6.92
N ALA A 81 -13.64 -7.36 -7.14
CA ALA A 81 -13.18 -6.87 -8.45
C ALA A 81 -11.78 -7.38 -8.82
N VAL A 82 -10.95 -7.72 -7.83
CA VAL A 82 -9.66 -8.40 -8.01
C VAL A 82 -9.48 -9.52 -6.98
N PRO A 83 -8.65 -10.54 -7.26
CA PRO A 83 -8.30 -11.54 -6.26
C PRO A 83 -7.60 -10.92 -5.04
N ARG A 84 -7.83 -11.48 -3.85
CA ARG A 84 -7.11 -11.09 -2.62
C ARG A 84 -5.58 -11.12 -2.79
N ALA A 85 -5.07 -12.13 -3.49
CA ALA A 85 -3.65 -12.27 -3.80
C ALA A 85 -3.07 -11.05 -4.55
N THR A 86 -3.89 -10.29 -5.28
CA THR A 86 -3.45 -9.04 -5.89
C THR A 86 -3.05 -8.03 -4.83
N ALA A 87 -3.88 -7.79 -3.82
CA ALA A 87 -3.56 -6.85 -2.73
C ALA A 87 -2.33 -7.30 -1.91
N GLU A 88 -2.19 -8.60 -1.68
CA GLU A 88 -1.01 -9.17 -1.01
C GLU A 88 0.29 -8.91 -1.80
N VAL A 89 0.25 -9.04 -3.14
CA VAL A 89 1.40 -8.68 -4.00
C VAL A 89 1.71 -7.19 -3.92
N PHE A 90 0.70 -6.31 -3.85
CA PHE A 90 0.93 -4.88 -3.65
C PHE A 90 1.60 -4.58 -2.30
N GLU A 91 1.21 -5.28 -1.24
CA GLU A 91 1.81 -5.12 0.09
C GLU A 91 3.29 -5.52 0.07
N GLU A 92 3.59 -6.69 -0.50
CA GLU A 92 4.97 -7.17 -0.66
C GLU A 92 5.81 -6.23 -1.52
N ALA A 93 5.23 -5.73 -2.62
CA ALA A 93 5.88 -4.79 -3.52
C ALA A 93 6.21 -3.47 -2.82
N LEU A 94 5.27 -2.95 -2.02
CA LEU A 94 5.47 -1.71 -1.27
C LEU A 94 6.56 -1.87 -0.22
N ALA A 95 6.50 -2.95 0.57
CA ALA A 95 7.53 -3.26 1.56
C ALA A 95 8.91 -3.42 0.92
N TRP A 96 9.00 -4.14 -0.20
CA TRP A 96 10.24 -4.28 -0.96
C TRP A 96 10.79 -2.93 -1.46
N ARG A 97 9.91 -2.02 -1.90
CA ARG A 97 10.31 -0.71 -2.43
C ARG A 97 10.81 0.22 -1.32
N PHE A 98 10.16 0.24 -0.16
CA PHE A 98 10.45 1.21 0.89
C PHE A 98 11.58 0.78 1.82
N GLU A 99 11.72 -0.52 2.11
CA GLU A 99 12.68 -1.00 3.12
C GLU A 99 14.14 -0.61 2.82
N PRO A 100 14.63 -0.65 1.56
CA PRO A 100 15.98 -0.18 1.23
C PRO A 100 16.18 1.34 1.36
N VAL A 101 15.10 2.13 1.23
CA VAL A 101 15.15 3.60 1.38
C VAL A 101 15.18 3.97 2.86
N ARG A 102 14.31 3.34 3.65
CA ARG A 102 14.23 3.54 5.09
C ARG A 102 13.86 2.24 5.78
N LYS A 103 14.79 1.69 6.56
CA LYS A 103 14.58 0.47 7.35
C LYS A 103 13.40 0.64 8.31
N GLY A 104 12.57 -0.39 8.44
CA GLY A 104 11.36 -0.37 9.27
C GLY A 104 10.12 0.20 8.56
N SER A 105 10.26 0.69 7.33
CA SER A 105 9.14 1.25 6.55
C SER A 105 8.07 0.23 6.17
N ARG A 106 8.36 -1.07 6.25
CA ARG A 106 7.37 -2.13 6.11
C ARG A 106 6.13 -1.93 7.00
N VAL A 107 6.28 -1.28 8.15
CA VAL A 107 5.15 -0.98 9.07
C VAL A 107 4.02 -0.19 8.39
N LEU A 108 4.33 0.67 7.41
CA LEU A 108 3.32 1.45 6.69
C LEU A 108 2.38 0.56 5.88
N ALA A 109 2.95 -0.40 5.15
CA ALA A 109 2.19 -1.35 4.35
C ALA A 109 1.31 -2.25 5.24
N GLN A 110 1.91 -2.78 6.31
CA GLN A 110 1.23 -3.63 7.29
C GLN A 110 0.08 -2.90 7.98
N ARG A 111 0.32 -1.65 8.40
CA ARG A 111 -0.70 -0.83 9.04
C ARG A 111 -1.86 -0.54 8.11
N LEU A 112 -1.58 -0.18 6.86
CA LEU A 112 -2.62 0.07 5.87
C LEU A 112 -3.43 -1.19 5.59
N THR A 113 -2.79 -2.36 5.44
CA THR A 113 -3.46 -3.66 5.31
C THR A 113 -4.37 -3.94 6.51
N ALA A 114 -3.89 -3.73 7.74
CA ALA A 114 -4.69 -3.91 8.95
C ALA A 114 -5.93 -3.02 8.94
N LEU A 115 -5.77 -1.72 8.66
CA LEU A 115 -6.90 -0.78 8.54
C LEU A 115 -7.89 -1.20 7.45
N ALA A 116 -7.41 -1.62 6.29
CA ALA A 116 -8.26 -2.06 5.18
C ALA A 116 -9.03 -3.36 5.50
N ASN A 117 -8.47 -4.22 6.34
CA ASN A 117 -9.15 -5.42 6.87
C ASN A 117 -10.11 -5.10 8.04
N GLY A 118 -10.16 -3.86 8.51
CA GLY A 118 -11.00 -3.45 9.64
C GLY A 118 -10.35 -3.71 11.01
N GLU A 119 -9.05 -3.97 11.04
CA GLU A 119 -8.27 -4.18 12.26
C GLU A 119 -7.82 -2.83 12.82
N PHE A 120 -8.75 -2.15 13.49
CA PHE A 120 -8.47 -0.96 14.29
C PHE A 120 -9.25 -1.02 15.61
N GLU A 121 -8.69 -0.42 16.66
CA GLU A 121 -9.45 -0.16 17.88
C GLU A 121 -10.63 0.74 17.50
N ARG A 122 -11.84 0.18 17.53
CA ARG A 122 -13.06 0.99 17.46
C ARG A 122 -13.07 1.86 18.70
N ASP A 123 -13.18 3.16 18.51
CA ASP A 123 -13.52 4.04 19.62
C ASP A 123 -14.94 3.68 20.08
N THR A 124 -15.02 2.97 21.20
CA THR A 124 -16.29 2.55 21.82
C THR A 124 -16.89 3.65 22.70
N ARG A 125 -16.30 4.85 22.71
CA ARG A 125 -16.75 5.98 23.55
C ARG A 125 -17.69 6.95 22.83
N MET A 126 -18.26 6.54 21.69
CA MET A 126 -19.41 7.24 21.09
C MET A 126 -20.70 6.96 21.84
#